data_AF-A0A671WIB2-F1
#
_entry.id   AF-A0A671WIB2-F1
#
_cell.length_a   1.000
_cell.length_b   1.000
_cell.length_c   1.000
_cell.angle_alpha   90.00
_cell.angle_beta   90.00
_cell.angle_gamma   90.00
#
_symmetry.space_group_name_H-M   'P 1'
#
loop_
_entity.id
_entity.type
_entity.pdbx_description
1 polymer ?
#
loop_
_entity_poly.entity_id
_entity_poly.type
_entity_poly.pdbx_seq_one_letter_code
_entity_poly.pdbx_strand_id
1 'polypeptide(L)'
;MVQEAELLYRTVQWDESLLRSADKMAAGLLFDIKCSEDAAVCQLHLPHCEVMDAPLPEGLLSVVHITDDGMNFLEPLEITDTHVVVTVSHFSAFGIVRKFIKRLLSSNDMRPISGQVLLFLGQPNPKTQRQKLNVFLLPRNIHLDEVSAQQRYSENIQVPAKCELIEDQSYTLHCPQAIKIQPKSAKFNMEFGPNYFPTFEVRLPTTTEEVTLTVNDRGQLVVWEHDVDLNGKTSSQGCRNVFLTLFTIDGEFFNILLISV
;
A
#
# COMPACT_ATOMS: atom_id res chain seq x y z
N MET A 1 22.66 -18.39 27.13
CA MET A 1 22.80 -16.94 26.86
C MET A 1 21.81 -16.66 25.75
N VAL A 2 20.85 -15.76 25.94
CA VAL A 2 19.93 -15.37 24.85
C VAL A 2 20.72 -14.39 23.98
N GLN A 3 20.93 -14.72 22.72
CA GLN A 3 21.56 -13.83 21.76
C GLN A 3 20.45 -13.05 21.08
N GLU A 4 20.48 -11.73 21.19
CA GLU A 4 19.55 -10.85 20.51
C GLU A 4 20.03 -10.65 19.07
N ALA A 5 19.14 -10.83 18.11
CA ALA A 5 19.40 -10.55 16.70
C ALA A 5 18.71 -9.24 16.32
N GLU A 6 19.46 -8.35 15.65
CA GLU A 6 18.91 -7.11 15.10
C GLU A 6 18.50 -7.35 13.64
N LEU A 7 17.33 -6.82 13.27
CA LEU A 7 16.85 -6.83 11.91
C LEU A 7 16.48 -5.42 11.46
N LEU A 8 17.10 -5.00 10.37
CA LEU A 8 16.89 -3.70 9.75
C LEU A 8 16.31 -3.90 8.37
N TYR A 9 15.39 -3.03 7.96
CA TYR A 9 14.89 -3.02 6.59
C TYR A 9 14.73 -1.59 6.09
N ARG A 10 14.72 -1.45 4.77
CA ARG A 10 14.24 -0.23 4.11
C ARG A 10 13.54 -0.58 2.80
N THR A 11 12.60 0.26 2.40
CA THR A 11 12.00 0.18 1.06
C THR A 11 13.01 0.67 0.03
N VAL A 12 13.21 -0.11 -1.02
CA VAL A 12 14.04 0.24 -2.18
C VAL A 12 13.19 0.20 -3.46
N GLN A 13 13.71 0.75 -4.55
CA GLN A 13 12.98 0.83 -5.81
C GLN A 13 13.17 -0.42 -6.66
N TRP A 14 12.10 -0.84 -7.32
CA TRP A 14 12.16 -1.90 -8.31
C TRP A 14 13.01 -1.48 -9.51
N ASP A 15 13.85 -2.39 -9.99
CA ASP A 15 14.43 -2.29 -11.31
C ASP A 15 13.40 -2.77 -12.34
N GLU A 16 12.73 -1.81 -12.98
CA GLU A 16 11.74 -2.06 -14.03
C GLU A 16 12.30 -2.84 -15.22
N SER A 17 13.59 -2.72 -15.52
CA SER A 17 14.21 -3.47 -16.61
C SER A 17 14.33 -4.96 -16.26
N LEU A 18 14.62 -5.24 -15.00
CA LEU A 18 14.74 -6.60 -14.45
C LEU A 18 13.38 -7.28 -14.31
N LEU A 19 12.34 -6.54 -13.91
CA LEU A 19 10.95 -7.05 -13.93
C LEU A 19 10.49 -7.40 -15.35
N ARG A 20 10.76 -6.52 -16.32
CA ARG A 20 10.39 -6.73 -17.72
C ARG A 20 11.11 -7.92 -18.34
N SER A 21 12.39 -8.13 -18.04
CA SER A 21 13.15 -9.27 -18.58
C SER A 21 12.64 -10.60 -18.04
N ALA A 22 12.07 -10.60 -16.84
CA ALA A 22 11.45 -11.77 -16.22
C ALA A 22 9.96 -11.98 -16.57
N ASP A 23 9.35 -11.11 -17.39
CA ASP A 23 7.91 -11.10 -17.70
C ASP A 23 7.03 -11.01 -16.42
N LYS A 24 7.47 -10.17 -15.47
CA LYS A 24 6.82 -9.95 -14.18
C LYS A 24 6.44 -8.48 -13.98
N MET A 25 5.52 -8.26 -13.04
CA MET A 25 5.17 -6.95 -12.50
C MET A 25 5.33 -6.96 -10.99
N ALA A 26 5.67 -5.82 -10.39
CA ALA A 26 5.61 -5.66 -8.95
C ALA A 26 4.17 -5.92 -8.44
N ALA A 27 4.07 -6.58 -7.29
CA ALA A 27 2.83 -6.80 -6.55
C ALA A 27 2.92 -6.27 -5.12
N GLY A 28 3.97 -5.51 -4.80
CA GLY A 28 4.26 -4.95 -3.48
C GLY A 28 5.51 -4.08 -3.50
N LEU A 29 5.83 -3.53 -2.33
CA LEU A 29 7.11 -2.87 -2.08
C LEU A 29 8.27 -3.88 -2.17
N LEU A 30 9.47 -3.37 -2.46
CA LEU A 30 10.72 -4.12 -2.40
C LEU A 30 11.46 -3.74 -1.13
N PHE A 31 11.76 -4.71 -0.27
CA PHE A 31 12.40 -4.50 1.03
C PHE A 31 13.84 -4.98 0.98
N ASP A 32 14.81 -4.08 1.17
CA ASP A 32 16.20 -4.45 1.45
C ASP A 32 16.35 -4.72 2.94
N ILE A 33 16.52 -6.00 3.28
CA ILE A 33 16.55 -6.52 4.66
C ILE A 33 17.99 -6.87 5.01
N LYS A 34 18.38 -6.59 6.25
CA LYS A 34 19.66 -6.99 6.85
C LYS A 34 19.40 -7.58 8.22
N CYS A 35 20.07 -8.67 8.53
CA CYS A 35 20.05 -9.28 9.85
C CYS A 35 21.47 -9.36 10.41
N SER A 36 21.64 -9.15 11.72
CA SER A 36 22.93 -9.34 12.38
C SER A 36 23.30 -10.82 12.54
N GLU A 37 22.30 -11.70 12.52
CA GLU A 37 22.43 -13.15 12.69
C GLU A 37 21.47 -13.87 11.75
N ASP A 38 21.92 -14.23 10.54
CA ASP A 38 21.05 -14.77 9.49
C ASP A 38 20.26 -16.02 9.94
N ALA A 39 20.83 -16.83 10.83
CA ALA A 39 20.19 -18.04 11.34
C ALA A 39 19.04 -17.77 12.33
N ALA A 40 18.91 -16.55 12.85
CA ALA A 40 17.85 -16.18 13.79
C ALA A 40 16.48 -16.04 13.12
N VAL A 41 16.46 -15.95 11.79
CA VAL A 41 15.26 -15.74 11.00
C VAL A 41 15.15 -16.81 9.92
N CYS A 42 14.02 -17.51 9.91
CA CYS A 42 13.76 -18.56 8.91
C CYS A 42 12.64 -18.21 7.92
N GLN A 43 11.78 -17.23 8.20
CA GLN A 43 10.60 -16.94 7.38
C GLN A 43 10.32 -15.44 7.21
N LEU A 44 9.95 -15.02 6.00
CA LEU A 44 9.43 -13.69 5.73
C LEU A 44 7.93 -13.77 5.43
N HIS A 45 7.15 -12.83 5.98
CA HIS A 45 5.77 -12.60 5.61
C HIS A 45 5.69 -11.26 4.88
N LEU A 46 5.52 -11.31 3.57
CA LEU A 46 5.50 -10.12 2.72
C LEU A 46 4.04 -9.73 2.42
N PRO A 47 3.66 -8.45 2.56
CA PRO A 47 2.26 -8.04 2.39
C PRO A 47 1.85 -7.98 0.90
N HIS A 48 0.69 -8.54 0.58
CA HIS A 48 0.03 -8.39 -0.73
C HIS A 48 -1.34 -7.72 -0.62
N CYS A 49 -1.93 -7.41 -1.77
CA CYS A 49 -3.26 -6.83 -1.86
C CYS A 49 -4.27 -7.69 -2.64
N GLU A 50 -3.94 -8.93 -3.03
CA GLU A 50 -4.93 -9.81 -3.68
C GLU A 50 -6.16 -10.07 -2.78
N VAL A 51 -7.36 -10.07 -3.36
CA VAL A 51 -8.60 -10.48 -2.69
C VAL A 51 -8.76 -12.00 -2.84
N MET A 52 -8.94 -12.70 -1.72
CA MET A 52 -8.97 -14.17 -1.66
C MET A 52 -10.39 -14.76 -1.61
N ASP A 53 -11.34 -14.15 -2.32
CA ASP A 53 -12.73 -14.65 -2.40
C ASP A 53 -12.87 -15.93 -3.26
N ALA A 54 -11.81 -16.27 -4.00
CA ALA A 54 -11.66 -17.51 -4.74
C ALA A 54 -10.19 -17.95 -4.71
N PRO A 55 -9.89 -19.25 -4.94
CA PRO A 55 -8.51 -19.71 -5.05
C PRO A 55 -7.71 -18.88 -6.06
N LEU A 56 -6.52 -18.43 -5.63
CA LEU A 56 -5.62 -17.70 -6.51
C LEU A 56 -5.10 -18.66 -7.60
N PRO A 57 -4.99 -18.21 -8.87
CA PRO A 57 -4.36 -18.94 -9.93
C PRO A 57 -2.95 -19.37 -9.53
N GLU A 58 -2.60 -20.58 -9.90
CA GLU A 58 -1.27 -21.12 -9.60
C GLU A 58 -0.16 -20.22 -10.17
N GLY A 59 0.78 -19.88 -9.28
CA GLY A 59 1.87 -18.95 -9.59
C GLY A 59 1.42 -17.54 -9.94
N LEU A 60 0.24 -17.09 -9.50
CA LEU A 60 -0.17 -15.69 -9.60
C LEU A 60 0.83 -14.79 -8.88
N LEU A 61 1.13 -15.12 -7.63
CA LEU A 61 2.13 -14.45 -6.80
C LEU A 61 3.39 -15.32 -6.72
N SER A 62 4.54 -14.66 -6.73
CA SER A 62 5.83 -15.26 -6.44
C SER A 62 6.65 -14.27 -5.61
N VAL A 63 7.51 -14.76 -4.72
CA VAL A 63 8.48 -13.90 -4.05
C VAL A 63 9.77 -13.91 -4.85
N VAL A 64 10.41 -12.77 -4.97
CA VAL A 64 11.75 -12.65 -5.52
C VAL A 64 12.73 -12.32 -4.40
N HIS A 65 13.91 -12.91 -4.51
CA HIS A 65 15.10 -12.61 -3.74
C HIS A 65 16.15 -12.08 -4.73
N ILE A 66 16.52 -10.80 -4.58
CA ILE A 66 17.47 -10.12 -5.46
C ILE A 66 18.83 -10.06 -4.76
N THR A 67 19.81 -10.73 -5.33
CA THR A 67 21.21 -10.72 -4.88
C THR A 67 22.11 -10.14 -5.96
N ASP A 68 23.41 -10.08 -5.71
CA ASP A 68 24.41 -9.69 -6.71
C ASP A 68 24.41 -10.63 -7.94
N ASP A 69 23.90 -11.86 -7.77
CA ASP A 69 23.74 -12.85 -8.84
C ASP A 69 22.43 -12.68 -9.65
N GLY A 70 21.55 -11.75 -9.25
CA GLY A 70 20.30 -11.42 -9.94
C GLY A 70 19.03 -11.83 -9.18
N MET A 71 17.93 -12.02 -9.93
CA MET A 71 16.62 -12.39 -9.38
C MET A 71 16.48 -13.91 -9.25
N ASN A 72 16.23 -14.38 -8.03
CA ASN A 72 15.82 -15.74 -7.73
C ASN A 72 14.37 -15.77 -7.28
N PHE A 73 13.58 -16.71 -7.80
CA PHE A 73 12.18 -16.88 -7.40
C PHE A 73 12.10 -17.87 -6.24
N LEU A 74 11.42 -17.47 -5.18
CA LEU A 74 11.09 -18.31 -4.04
C LEU A 74 9.64 -18.76 -4.14
N GLU A 75 9.41 -20.05 -3.93
CA GLU A 75 8.07 -20.61 -3.85
C GLU A 75 7.44 -20.24 -2.50
N PRO A 76 6.22 -19.68 -2.50
CA PRO A 76 5.46 -19.47 -1.27
C PRO A 76 5.24 -20.77 -0.50
N LEU A 77 5.52 -20.75 0.81
CA LEU A 77 5.06 -21.78 1.73
C LEU A 77 3.54 -21.69 1.94
N GLU A 78 3.05 -20.46 2.06
CA GLU A 78 1.66 -20.14 2.32
C GLU A 78 1.32 -18.77 1.72
N ILE A 79 0.09 -18.60 1.24
CA ILE A 79 -0.49 -17.30 0.91
C ILE A 79 -1.75 -17.15 1.76
N THR A 80 -1.70 -16.22 2.70
CA THR A 80 -2.82 -15.85 3.59
C THR A 80 -3.63 -14.71 2.98
N ASP A 81 -4.71 -14.26 3.61
CA ASP A 81 -5.51 -13.12 3.11
C ASP A 81 -4.72 -11.80 2.93
N THR A 82 -3.53 -11.68 3.54
CA THR A 82 -2.76 -10.42 3.57
C THR A 82 -1.28 -10.57 3.29
N HIS A 83 -0.71 -11.78 3.44
CA HIS A 83 0.72 -12.01 3.35
C HIS A 83 1.08 -13.28 2.58
N VAL A 84 2.19 -13.22 1.85
CA VAL A 84 2.90 -14.37 1.29
C VAL A 84 4.02 -14.76 2.26
N VAL A 85 4.06 -16.02 2.67
CA VAL A 85 5.06 -16.57 3.58
C VAL A 85 6.11 -17.35 2.79
N VAL A 86 7.40 -17.08 3.02
CA VAL A 86 8.52 -17.80 2.39
C VAL A 86 9.61 -18.12 3.38
N THR A 87 10.31 -19.23 3.18
CA THR A 87 11.56 -19.51 3.89
C THR A 87 12.72 -18.72 3.29
N VAL A 88 13.58 -18.20 4.16
CA VAL A 88 14.81 -17.50 3.78
C VAL A 88 15.98 -18.00 4.62
N SER A 89 17.18 -17.95 4.04
CA SER A 89 18.43 -18.31 4.72
C SER A 89 19.50 -17.21 4.64
N HIS A 90 19.27 -16.18 3.83
CA HIS A 90 20.15 -15.05 3.60
C HIS A 90 19.30 -13.80 3.40
N PHE A 91 19.80 -12.63 3.81
CA PHE A 91 19.06 -11.36 3.68
C PHE A 91 19.65 -10.44 2.62
N SER A 92 18.76 -9.95 1.76
CA SER A 92 19.00 -8.86 0.81
C SER A 92 17.64 -8.23 0.43
N ALA A 93 17.44 -7.88 -0.84
CA ALA A 93 16.19 -7.34 -1.34
C ALA A 93 15.14 -8.45 -1.62
N PHE A 94 13.97 -8.33 -1.00
CA PHE A 94 12.82 -9.21 -1.18
C PHE A 94 11.57 -8.46 -1.57
N GLY A 95 10.79 -9.00 -2.51
CA GLY A 95 9.54 -8.39 -2.93
C GLY A 95 8.60 -9.42 -3.56
N ILE A 96 7.32 -9.06 -3.65
CA ILE A 96 6.32 -9.89 -4.32
C ILE A 96 6.18 -9.41 -5.76
N VAL A 97 6.18 -10.35 -6.68
CA VAL A 97 5.87 -10.12 -8.09
C VAL A 97 4.67 -10.95 -8.53
N ARG A 98 4.01 -10.50 -9.58
CA ARG A 98 2.94 -11.22 -10.26
C ARG A 98 3.22 -11.41 -11.74
N LYS A 99 2.58 -12.42 -12.34
CA LYS A 99 2.68 -12.68 -13.79
C LYS A 99 2.21 -11.46 -14.59
N PHE A 100 2.93 -11.10 -15.64
CA PHE A 100 2.45 -10.12 -16.60
C PHE A 100 1.31 -10.74 -17.42
N ILE A 101 0.07 -10.27 -17.23
CA ILE A 101 -1.07 -10.71 -18.03
C ILE A 101 -1.27 -9.71 -19.16
N LYS A 102 -1.12 -10.15 -20.43
CA LYS A 102 -1.41 -9.32 -21.61
C LYS A 102 -2.90 -8.98 -21.65
N ARG A 103 -3.23 -7.82 -21.08
CA ARG A 103 -4.58 -7.29 -20.84
C ARG A 103 -5.47 -7.07 -22.07
N LEU A 104 -4.97 -7.32 -23.28
CA LEU A 104 -5.66 -6.99 -24.53
C LEU A 104 -6.70 -8.04 -24.98
N LEU A 105 -6.81 -9.21 -24.33
CA LEU A 105 -7.58 -10.33 -24.89
C LEU A 105 -8.69 -10.93 -24.00
N SER A 106 -8.83 -10.53 -22.73
CA SER A 106 -9.80 -11.16 -21.83
C SER A 106 -10.46 -10.17 -20.88
N SER A 107 -11.76 -9.95 -21.03
CA SER A 107 -12.62 -9.22 -20.08
C SER A 107 -12.75 -9.91 -18.70
N ASN A 108 -12.13 -11.08 -18.51
CA ASN A 108 -12.25 -11.93 -17.33
C ASN A 108 -11.17 -11.69 -16.25
N ASP A 109 -10.21 -10.79 -16.47
CA ASP A 109 -9.09 -10.52 -15.53
C ASP A 109 -9.29 -9.27 -14.67
N MET A 110 -10.52 -8.74 -14.58
CA MET A 110 -10.85 -7.59 -13.73
C MET A 110 -11.05 -8.02 -12.27
N ARG A 111 -10.00 -8.59 -11.67
CA ARG A 111 -10.04 -9.00 -10.27
C ARG A 111 -9.91 -7.78 -9.36
N PRO A 112 -10.75 -7.65 -8.32
CA PRO A 112 -10.53 -6.65 -7.29
C PRO A 112 -9.26 -6.98 -6.52
N ILE A 113 -8.55 -5.94 -6.12
CA ILE A 113 -7.52 -5.98 -5.10
C ILE A 113 -8.04 -5.27 -3.85
N SER A 114 -7.51 -5.65 -2.69
CA SER A 114 -7.70 -4.92 -1.45
C SER A 114 -6.98 -3.58 -1.56
N GLY A 115 -7.78 -2.53 -1.71
CA GLY A 115 -7.32 -1.15 -1.77
C GLY A 115 -7.49 -0.42 -0.44
N GLN A 116 -7.08 0.84 -0.45
CA GLN A 116 -7.30 1.77 0.64
C GLN A 116 -7.52 3.19 0.15
N VAL A 117 -8.29 3.96 0.92
CA VAL A 117 -8.49 5.41 0.76
C VAL A 117 -7.74 6.14 1.87
N LEU A 118 -6.74 6.95 1.49
CA LEU A 118 -6.01 7.80 2.45
C LEU A 118 -6.36 9.27 2.22
N LEU A 119 -6.56 10.00 3.32
CA LEU A 119 -6.95 11.40 3.32
C LEU A 119 -5.86 12.26 3.95
N PHE A 120 -5.49 13.35 3.26
CA PHE A 120 -4.51 14.31 3.76
C PHE A 120 -5.04 15.74 3.61
N LEU A 121 -5.31 16.39 4.74
CA LEU A 121 -5.80 17.76 4.81
C LEU A 121 -4.63 18.74 4.81
N GLY A 122 -4.52 19.52 3.75
CA GLY A 122 -3.53 20.59 3.62
C GLY A 122 -3.92 21.82 4.44
N GLN A 123 -2.90 22.62 4.77
CA GLN A 123 -3.10 23.85 5.52
C GLN A 123 -4.08 24.81 4.81
N PRO A 124 -4.97 25.47 5.57
CA PRO A 124 -5.83 26.53 5.04
C PRO A 124 -5.04 27.62 4.33
N ASN A 125 -5.53 28.10 3.18
CA ASN A 125 -5.00 29.27 2.50
C ASN A 125 -5.82 30.52 2.91
N PRO A 126 -5.27 31.44 3.72
CA PRO A 126 -6.00 32.60 4.22
C PRO A 126 -6.37 33.60 3.12
N LYS A 127 -5.62 33.66 2.02
CA LYS A 127 -5.89 34.59 0.92
C LYS A 127 -7.12 34.18 0.13
N THR A 128 -7.28 32.88 -0.11
CA THR A 128 -8.40 32.35 -0.90
C THR A 128 -9.56 31.85 -0.05
N GLN A 129 -9.40 31.76 1.27
CA GLN A 129 -10.36 31.13 2.19
C GLN A 129 -10.72 29.71 1.73
N ARG A 130 -9.70 28.96 1.30
CA ARG A 130 -9.84 27.58 0.81
C ARG A 130 -8.83 26.67 1.46
N GLN A 131 -9.20 25.42 1.64
CA GLN A 131 -8.32 24.35 2.07
C GLN A 131 -8.37 23.19 1.07
N LYS A 132 -7.31 22.40 1.07
CA LYS A 132 -7.11 21.29 0.13
C LYS A 132 -7.23 19.98 0.89
N LEU A 133 -8.04 19.06 0.40
CA LEU A 133 -8.05 17.67 0.86
C LEU A 133 -7.57 16.78 -0.29
N ASN A 134 -6.41 16.16 -0.09
CA ASN A 134 -5.84 15.17 -1.00
C ASN A 134 -6.45 13.79 -0.67
N VAL A 135 -6.93 13.09 -1.69
CA VAL A 135 -7.50 11.74 -1.58
C VAL A 135 -6.66 10.78 -2.43
N PHE A 136 -6.14 9.73 -1.81
CA PHE A 136 -5.33 8.71 -2.46
C PHE A 136 -6.11 7.40 -2.52
N LEU A 137 -6.16 6.79 -3.71
CA LEU A 137 -6.55 5.40 -3.90
C LEU A 137 -5.28 4.59 -4.12
N LEU A 138 -4.95 3.71 -3.19
CA LEU A 138 -3.70 2.93 -3.21
C LEU A 138 -3.97 1.45 -2.94
N PRO A 139 -3.08 0.55 -3.37
CA PRO A 139 -3.07 -0.83 -2.87
C PRO A 139 -2.93 -0.87 -1.34
N ARG A 140 -3.62 -1.80 -0.67
CA ARG A 140 -3.58 -1.92 0.80
C ARG A 140 -2.21 -2.29 1.37
N ASN A 141 -1.33 -2.87 0.54
CA ASN A 141 0.05 -3.20 0.92
C ASN A 141 1.04 -2.02 0.73
N ILE A 142 0.56 -0.80 0.49
CA ILE A 142 1.34 0.43 0.67
C ILE A 142 1.16 0.93 2.11
N HIS A 143 2.25 1.11 2.84
CA HIS A 143 2.16 1.57 4.22
C HIS A 143 1.86 3.08 4.30
N LEU A 144 1.06 3.49 5.29
CA LEU A 144 0.73 4.90 5.51
C LEU A 144 1.98 5.78 5.66
N ASP A 145 3.04 5.27 6.29
CA ASP A 145 4.28 6.01 6.53
C ASP A 145 5.00 6.38 5.22
N GLU A 146 4.98 5.49 4.22
CA GLU A 146 5.56 5.73 2.89
C GLU A 146 4.89 6.92 2.18
N VAL A 147 3.58 7.04 2.35
CA VAL A 147 2.78 8.13 1.77
C VAL A 147 2.93 9.40 2.61
N SER A 148 2.85 9.27 3.94
CA SER A 148 2.90 10.39 4.89
C SER A 148 4.25 11.12 4.85
N ALA A 149 5.36 10.41 4.63
CA ALA A 149 6.68 11.01 4.46
C ALA A 149 6.73 12.04 3.31
N GLN A 150 5.85 11.91 2.32
CA GLN A 150 5.73 12.80 1.16
C GLN A 150 4.70 13.93 1.34
N GLN A 151 3.86 13.86 2.38
CA GLN A 151 2.78 14.82 2.67
C GLN A 151 3.15 15.82 3.79
N ARG A 152 4.38 16.35 3.80
CA ARG A 152 4.94 17.16 4.90
C ARG A 152 4.12 18.37 5.40
N TYR A 153 3.24 18.90 4.55
CA TYR A 153 2.41 20.08 4.85
C TYR A 153 0.92 19.74 4.95
N SER A 154 0.60 18.47 5.19
CA SER A 154 -0.77 17.99 5.29
C SER A 154 -0.89 17.03 6.46
N GLU A 155 -2.03 17.09 7.13
CA GLU A 155 -2.35 16.21 8.25
C GLU A 155 -3.14 15.02 7.72
N ASN A 156 -2.72 13.81 8.08
CA ASN A 156 -3.49 12.64 7.74
C ASN A 156 -4.77 12.58 8.59
N ILE A 157 -5.91 12.35 7.95
CA ILE A 157 -7.18 12.08 8.65
C ILE A 157 -7.39 10.57 8.67
N GLN A 158 -7.40 9.99 9.87
CA GLN A 158 -7.59 8.56 10.08
C GLN A 158 -9.07 8.22 9.87
N VAL A 159 -9.34 7.36 8.89
CA VAL A 159 -10.67 6.86 8.54
C VAL A 159 -10.59 5.35 8.29
N PRO A 160 -11.70 4.61 8.37
CA PRO A 160 -11.78 3.25 7.86
C PRO A 160 -11.42 3.23 6.36
N ALA A 161 -10.17 2.89 6.05
CA ALA A 161 -9.62 3.12 4.71
C ALA A 161 -9.92 1.98 3.73
N LYS A 162 -10.22 0.76 4.19
CA LYS A 162 -10.31 -0.44 3.36
C LYS A 162 -11.39 -0.30 2.28
N CYS A 163 -11.05 -0.64 1.04
CA CYS A 163 -11.97 -0.78 -0.08
C CYS A 163 -11.47 -1.86 -1.05
N GLU A 164 -12.22 -2.09 -2.12
CA GLU A 164 -11.80 -2.96 -3.22
C GLU A 164 -11.66 -2.16 -4.50
N LEU A 165 -10.51 -2.30 -5.16
CA LEU A 165 -10.20 -1.56 -6.38
C LEU A 165 -9.79 -2.53 -7.47
N ILE A 166 -10.27 -2.29 -8.68
CA ILE A 166 -9.84 -2.97 -9.88
C ILE A 166 -8.78 -2.13 -10.58
N GLU A 167 -7.62 -2.73 -10.87
CA GLU A 167 -6.54 -2.09 -11.63
C GLU A 167 -7.03 -1.63 -13.01
N ASP A 168 -6.48 -0.55 -13.55
CA ASP A 168 -6.87 0.10 -14.81
C ASP A 168 -8.33 0.58 -14.89
N GLN A 169 -9.11 0.42 -13.84
CA GLN A 169 -10.45 0.98 -13.78
C GLN A 169 -10.39 2.47 -13.46
N SER A 170 -11.31 3.24 -14.05
CA SER A 170 -11.50 4.64 -13.72
C SER A 170 -12.49 4.80 -12.56
N TYR A 171 -12.13 5.67 -11.61
CA TYR A 171 -12.95 6.05 -10.47
C TYR A 171 -13.30 7.53 -10.55
N THR A 172 -14.34 7.91 -9.82
CA THR A 172 -14.75 9.31 -9.61
C THR A 172 -14.91 9.57 -8.13
N LEU A 173 -14.64 10.79 -7.69
CA LEU A 173 -14.87 11.23 -6.32
C LEU A 173 -16.01 12.23 -6.30
N HIS A 174 -16.99 12.00 -5.44
CA HIS A 174 -18.08 12.91 -5.15
C HIS A 174 -17.93 13.48 -3.74
N CYS A 175 -18.19 14.79 -3.61
CA CYS A 175 -18.22 15.51 -2.34
C CYS A 175 -19.14 16.74 -2.51
N PRO A 176 -20.37 16.71 -1.97
CA PRO A 176 -21.32 17.82 -2.11
C PRO A 176 -20.80 19.17 -1.62
N GLN A 177 -19.95 19.16 -0.60
CA GLN A 177 -19.37 20.33 0.05
C GLN A 177 -18.21 20.95 -0.76
N ALA A 178 -17.72 20.25 -1.79
CA ALA A 178 -16.56 20.69 -2.56
C ALA A 178 -16.89 21.86 -3.50
N ILE A 179 -16.01 22.87 -3.50
CA ILE A 179 -16.00 23.91 -4.55
C ILE A 179 -15.54 23.30 -5.87
N LYS A 180 -14.54 22.40 -5.80
CA LYS A 180 -13.98 21.74 -6.97
C LYS A 180 -13.33 20.43 -6.57
N ILE A 181 -13.55 19.42 -7.41
CA ILE A 181 -12.81 18.16 -7.39
C ILE A 181 -12.04 18.06 -8.72
N GLN A 182 -10.78 17.66 -8.65
CA GLN A 182 -9.97 17.43 -9.84
C GLN A 182 -8.98 16.28 -9.63
N PRO A 183 -8.72 15.43 -10.64
CA PRO A 183 -9.44 15.37 -11.92
C PRO A 183 -10.90 14.92 -11.72
N LYS A 184 -11.73 15.01 -12.77
CA LYS A 184 -13.13 14.53 -12.70
C LYS A 184 -13.21 13.00 -12.57
N SER A 185 -12.21 12.31 -13.13
CA SER A 185 -12.04 10.88 -13.04
C SER A 185 -10.55 10.56 -13.14
N ALA A 186 -10.11 9.50 -12.49
CA ALA A 186 -8.74 9.02 -12.51
C ALA A 186 -8.72 7.50 -12.64
N LYS A 187 -7.73 6.97 -13.36
CA LYS A 187 -7.49 5.53 -13.47
C LYS A 187 -6.70 5.06 -12.25
N PHE A 188 -7.09 3.93 -11.66
CA PHE A 188 -6.31 3.30 -10.59
C PHE A 188 -5.23 2.41 -11.20
N ASN A 189 -3.98 2.60 -10.78
CA ASN A 189 -2.85 1.77 -11.16
C ASN A 189 -2.20 1.20 -9.89
N MET A 190 -1.65 -0.02 -9.98
CA MET A 190 -0.89 -0.61 -8.89
C MET A 190 0.55 -0.08 -8.90
N GLU A 191 0.75 1.10 -8.31
CA GLU A 191 2.06 1.77 -8.21
C GLU A 191 2.65 1.59 -6.81
N PHE A 192 3.93 1.21 -6.74
CA PHE A 192 4.66 0.86 -5.50
C PHE A 192 5.80 1.84 -5.21
N GLY A 193 5.60 3.11 -5.54
CA GLY A 193 6.58 4.19 -5.36
C GLY A 193 7.47 4.45 -6.57
N PRO A 194 8.49 5.33 -6.44
CA PRO A 194 8.90 5.99 -5.20
C PRO A 194 7.98 7.16 -4.81
N ASN A 195 7.22 7.69 -5.77
CA ASN A 195 6.38 8.86 -5.56
C ASN A 195 4.92 8.46 -5.48
N TYR A 196 4.20 8.95 -4.47
CA TYR A 196 2.75 8.76 -4.34
C TYR A 196 2.05 10.09 -4.61
N PHE A 197 1.23 10.11 -5.65
CA PHE A 197 0.44 11.29 -6.02
C PHE A 197 -1.03 11.11 -5.60
N PRO A 198 -1.71 12.19 -5.16
CA PRO A 198 -3.12 12.11 -4.83
C PRO A 198 -3.92 11.76 -6.09
N THR A 199 -4.81 10.81 -5.98
CA THR A 199 -5.74 10.43 -7.05
C THR A 199 -6.73 11.55 -7.32
N PHE A 200 -7.19 12.23 -6.27
CA PHE A 200 -8.05 13.40 -6.35
C PHE A 200 -7.59 14.52 -5.41
N GLU A 201 -7.80 15.76 -5.86
CA GLU A 201 -7.71 16.97 -5.05
C GLU A 201 -9.12 17.56 -4.89
N VAL A 202 -9.56 17.70 -3.64
CA VAL A 202 -10.80 18.37 -3.27
C VAL A 202 -10.46 19.75 -2.71
N ARG A 203 -11.11 20.79 -3.25
CA ARG A 203 -11.02 22.16 -2.74
C ARG A 203 -12.29 22.51 -1.96
N LEU A 204 -12.10 22.88 -0.70
CA LEU A 204 -13.18 23.15 0.25
C LEU A 204 -13.06 24.59 0.77
N PRO A 205 -14.18 25.24 1.12
CA PRO A 205 -14.15 26.42 1.97
C PRO A 205 -13.46 26.11 3.31
N THR A 206 -12.73 27.08 3.87
CA THR A 206 -12.10 26.94 5.20
C THR A 206 -13.10 26.85 6.35
N THR A 207 -14.36 27.22 6.11
CA THR A 207 -15.47 27.11 7.07
C THR A 207 -16.13 25.73 7.06
N THR A 208 -15.65 24.79 6.25
CA THR A 208 -16.24 23.45 6.16
C THR A 208 -15.77 22.62 7.34
N GLU A 209 -16.71 22.14 8.14
CA GLU A 209 -16.41 21.36 9.35
C GLU A 209 -16.45 19.85 9.09
N GLU A 210 -17.36 19.41 8.23
CA GLU A 210 -17.61 18.01 7.90
C GLU A 210 -17.83 17.86 6.39
N VAL A 211 -17.37 16.74 5.82
CA VAL A 211 -17.58 16.40 4.41
C VAL A 211 -17.99 14.95 4.25
N THR A 212 -18.88 14.68 3.29
CA THR A 212 -19.16 13.32 2.82
C THR A 212 -18.34 13.08 1.57
N LEU A 213 -17.52 12.03 1.58
CA LEU A 213 -16.73 11.61 0.44
C LEU A 213 -17.24 10.27 -0.06
N THR A 214 -17.56 10.20 -1.36
CA THR A 214 -18.01 8.98 -2.01
C THR A 214 -17.10 8.68 -3.21
N VAL A 215 -16.40 7.56 -3.17
CA VAL A 215 -15.62 7.05 -4.31
C VAL A 215 -16.52 6.09 -5.09
N ASN A 216 -16.76 6.43 -6.35
CA ASN A 216 -17.57 5.62 -7.25
C ASN A 216 -16.71 4.98 -8.34
N ASP A 217 -17.12 3.79 -8.73
CA ASP A 217 -16.56 3.02 -9.82
C ASP A 217 -17.08 3.53 -11.20
N ARG A 218 -16.67 2.89 -12.30
CA ARG A 218 -17.12 3.26 -13.65
C ARG A 218 -18.63 3.11 -13.84
N GLY A 219 -19.25 2.14 -13.17
CA GLY A 219 -20.69 1.88 -13.16
C GLY A 219 -21.49 2.77 -12.22
N GLN A 220 -20.84 3.74 -11.55
CA GLN A 220 -21.43 4.59 -10.50
C GLN A 220 -21.85 3.82 -9.25
N LEU A 221 -21.25 2.64 -9.02
CA LEU A 221 -21.39 1.92 -7.76
C LEU A 221 -20.47 2.53 -6.72
N VAL A 222 -20.98 2.65 -5.50
CA VAL A 222 -20.23 3.15 -4.35
C VAL A 222 -19.22 2.08 -3.91
N VAL A 223 -17.94 2.43 -3.96
CA VAL A 223 -16.83 1.55 -3.55
C VAL A 223 -16.35 1.88 -2.14
N TRP A 224 -16.45 3.15 -1.77
CA TRP A 224 -16.12 3.65 -0.45
C TRP A 224 -16.89 4.94 -0.18
N GLU A 225 -17.50 5.05 0.99
CA GLU A 225 -18.21 6.25 1.44
C GLU A 225 -17.93 6.49 2.92
N HIS A 226 -17.65 7.74 3.27
CA HIS A 226 -17.45 8.12 4.66
C HIS A 226 -17.72 9.60 4.89
N ASP A 227 -18.31 9.90 6.04
CA ASP A 227 -18.39 11.26 6.59
C ASP A 227 -17.11 11.57 7.38
N VAL A 228 -16.53 12.74 7.16
CA VAL A 228 -15.19 13.11 7.63
C VAL A 228 -15.24 14.46 8.33
N ASP A 229 -14.87 14.46 9.61
CA ASP A 229 -14.63 15.67 10.38
C ASP A 229 -13.28 16.31 10.00
N LEU A 230 -13.31 17.55 9.53
CA LEU A 230 -12.12 18.34 9.18
C LEU A 230 -11.56 19.14 10.35
N ASN A 231 -12.38 19.36 11.39
CA ASN A 231 -12.03 20.17 12.56
C ASN A 231 -11.50 19.35 13.75
N GLY A 232 -11.39 18.03 13.59
CA GLY A 232 -10.78 17.15 14.57
C GLY A 232 -9.26 17.31 14.61
N LYS A 233 -8.75 18.31 15.34
CA LYS A 233 -7.35 18.32 15.81
C LYS A 233 -7.15 17.20 16.83
N THR A 234 -7.25 15.95 16.40
CA THR A 234 -6.67 14.85 17.17
C THR A 234 -5.24 14.71 16.70
N SER A 235 -4.35 15.41 17.40
CA SER A 235 -2.98 14.97 17.58
C SER A 235 -3.00 13.56 18.19
N SER A 236 -3.26 12.56 17.38
CA SER A 236 -2.81 11.20 17.68
C SER A 236 -1.35 11.14 17.24
N GLN A 237 -0.47 11.68 18.08
CA GLN A 237 0.84 11.05 18.25
C GLN A 237 0.59 9.69 18.92
N GLY A 238 0.00 8.76 18.16
CA GLY A 238 0.08 7.35 18.45
C GLY A 238 1.47 6.89 18.02
N CYS A 239 2.18 6.22 18.92
CA CYS A 239 3.51 5.68 18.65
C CYS A 239 3.58 4.99 17.29
N ARG A 240 4.60 5.39 16.52
CA ARG A 240 5.02 4.82 15.24
C ARG A 240 5.37 3.35 15.44
N ASN A 241 4.52 2.46 14.95
CA ASN A 241 4.85 1.04 14.83
C ASN A 241 4.48 0.59 13.42
N VAL A 242 5.50 0.35 12.59
CA VAL A 242 5.29 -0.43 11.37
C VAL A 242 5.32 -1.89 11.79
N PHE A 243 4.19 -2.58 11.69
CA PHE A 243 4.16 -4.02 11.83
C PHE A 243 4.41 -4.64 10.46
N LEU A 244 5.68 -4.80 10.13
CA LEU A 244 6.08 -5.93 9.32
C LEU A 244 6.04 -7.12 10.30
N THR A 245 5.00 -7.96 10.24
CA THR A 245 4.96 -9.19 11.03
C THR A 245 5.97 -10.13 10.42
N LEU A 246 7.22 -9.94 10.79
CA LEU A 246 8.30 -10.79 10.40
C LEU A 246 8.50 -11.78 11.55
N PHE A 247 8.43 -13.08 11.24
CA PHE A 247 8.96 -14.22 12.03
C PHE A 247 7.99 -14.99 12.92
N THR A 248 8.22 -16.31 12.90
CA THR A 248 8.04 -17.24 14.02
C THR A 248 9.43 -17.68 14.47
N ILE A 249 9.72 -17.65 15.78
CA ILE A 249 10.87 -18.34 16.38
C ILE A 249 10.29 -19.57 17.07
N ASP A 250 10.73 -20.77 16.68
CA ASP A 250 10.35 -22.05 17.32
C ASP A 250 8.83 -22.28 17.54
N GLY A 251 7.98 -21.75 16.67
CA GLY A 251 6.53 -22.00 16.70
C GLY A 251 5.74 -21.20 17.75
N GLU A 252 6.35 -20.21 18.42
CA GLU A 252 5.66 -19.26 19.30
C GLU A 252 5.48 -17.89 18.64
N PHE A 253 4.29 -17.30 18.83
CA PHE A 253 3.92 -15.98 18.31
C PHE A 253 4.49 -14.88 19.21
N PHE A 254 5.40 -14.04 18.68
CA PHE A 254 5.88 -12.84 19.37
C PHE A 254 5.60 -11.58 18.55
N ASN A 255 4.95 -10.59 19.17
CA ASN A 255 4.85 -9.24 18.60
C ASN A 255 6.16 -8.50 18.86
N ILE A 256 7.04 -8.38 17.85
CA ILE A 256 8.20 -7.49 17.95
C ILE A 256 7.87 -6.14 17.32
N LEU A 257 8.13 -5.10 18.11
CA LEU A 257 8.01 -3.70 17.79
C LEU A 257 9.18 -3.30 16.88
N LEU A 258 8.95 -3.12 15.58
CA LEU A 258 9.97 -2.57 14.68
C LEU A 258 10.00 -1.04 14.81
N ILE A 259 11.03 -0.52 15.46
CA ILE A 259 11.28 0.91 15.58
C ILE A 259 12.03 1.36 14.32
N SER A 260 11.37 2.12 13.45
CA SER A 260 12.08 2.91 12.44
C SER A 260 12.86 4.01 13.14
N VAL A 261 14.18 4.04 12.95
CA VAL A 261 15.03 5.19 13.33
C VAL A 261 14.83 6.32 12.35
#